data_AF-A0A8I1Q6G9-F1
#
_entry.id   AF-A0A8I1Q6G9-F1
#
_cell.length_a   1.000
_cell.length_b   1.000
_cell.length_c   1.000
_cell.angle_alpha   90.00
_cell.angle_beta   90.00
_cell.angle_gamma   90.00
#
_symmetry.space_group_name_H-M   'P 1'
#
loop_
_entity.id
_entity.type
_entity.pdbx_description
1 polymer ?
#
loop_
_entity_poly.entity_id
_entity_poly.type
_entity_poly.pdbx_seq_one_letter_code
_entity_poly.pdbx_strand_id
1 'polypeptide(L)'
;MRLLEALAAASHPLSVSEVGDAIGVDQPRASRLIQQAVELGLVQREADPDDARRTRIALTDEGKRLARGFRGQRREQLQTALADFTPDECAELARLLTKLAGAWPQA
;
A
#
# COMPACT_ATOMS: atom_id res chain seq x y z
N MET A 1 -3.54 7.68 0.06
CA MET A 1 -2.37 7.28 -0.75
C MET A 1 -1.85 5.92 -0.32
N ARG A 2 -0.93 5.82 0.67
CA ARG A 2 -0.32 4.53 1.09
C ARG A 2 -1.33 3.43 1.44
N LEU A 3 -2.46 3.78 2.07
CA LEU A 3 -3.57 2.85 2.34
C LEU A 3 -4.09 2.15 1.08
N LEU A 4 -4.44 2.92 0.04
CA LEU A 4 -5.03 2.35 -1.17
C LEU A 4 -4.01 1.51 -1.95
N GLU A 5 -2.74 1.89 -1.89
CA GLU A 5 -1.66 1.19 -2.56
C GLU A 5 -1.33 -0.13 -1.86
N ALA A 6 -1.32 -0.14 -0.52
CA ALA A 6 -1.17 -1.36 0.26
C ALA A 6 -2.31 -2.35 -0.03
N LEU A 7 -3.56 -1.88 -0.01
CA LEU A 7 -4.72 -2.70 -0.37
C LEU A 7 -4.68 -3.16 -1.84
N ALA A 8 -4.16 -2.34 -2.75
CA ALA A 8 -4.04 -2.68 -4.16
C ALA A 8 -2.84 -3.59 -4.48
N ALA A 9 -1.92 -3.78 -3.53
CA ALA A 9 -0.77 -4.68 -3.65
C ALA A 9 -1.01 -6.02 -2.95
N ALA A 10 -1.94 -6.05 -1.99
CA ALA A 10 -2.35 -7.28 -1.31
C ALA A 10 -3.06 -8.24 -2.28
N SER A 11 -2.79 -9.54 -2.11
CA SER A 11 -3.46 -10.62 -2.85
C SER A 11 -4.87 -10.92 -2.31
N HIS A 12 -5.19 -10.43 -1.12
CA HIS A 12 -6.49 -10.59 -0.45
C HIS A 12 -6.85 -9.32 0.34
N PRO A 13 -8.15 -9.12 0.67
CA PRO A 13 -8.57 -8.08 1.59
C PRO A 13 -7.82 -8.15 2.93
N LEU A 14 -7.45 -7.00 3.48
CA LEU A 14 -6.65 -6.90 4.70
C LEU A 14 -7.52 -6.57 5.92
N SER A 15 -7.16 -7.08 7.08
CA SER A 15 -7.69 -6.61 8.36
C SER A 15 -7.13 -5.22 8.70
N VAL A 16 -7.72 -4.55 9.69
CA VAL A 16 -7.24 -3.23 10.15
C VAL A 16 -5.79 -3.28 10.65
N SER A 17 -5.39 -4.38 11.31
CA SER A 17 -4.02 -4.55 11.79
C SER A 17 -3.05 -4.70 10.62
N GLU A 18 -3.34 -5.60 9.69
CA GLU A 18 -2.50 -5.81 8.50
C GLU A 18 -2.38 -4.54 7.65
N VAL A 19 -3.43 -3.72 7.59
CA VAL A 19 -3.36 -2.39 6.97
C VAL A 19 -2.38 -1.47 7.72
N GLY A 20 -2.44 -1.45 9.06
CA GLY A 20 -1.53 -0.67 9.89
C GLY A 20 -0.08 -1.06 9.67
N ASP A 21 0.20 -2.36 9.71
CA ASP A 21 1.53 -2.93 9.47
C ASP A 21 2.02 -2.56 8.06
N ALA A 22 1.17 -2.70 7.04
CA ALA A 22 1.52 -2.42 5.65
C ALA A 22 1.82 -0.94 5.36
N ILE A 23 1.23 0.00 6.11
CA ILE A 23 1.47 1.44 5.93
C ILE A 23 2.34 2.08 7.01
N GLY A 24 2.81 1.28 7.97
CA GLY A 24 3.71 1.70 9.05
C GLY A 24 3.05 2.62 10.09
N VAL A 25 1.81 2.32 10.50
CA VAL A 25 1.09 3.09 11.53
C VAL A 25 0.39 2.20 12.54
N ASP A 26 0.18 2.72 13.75
CA ASP A 26 -0.60 2.02 14.77
C ASP A 26 -2.06 1.74 14.35
N GLN A 27 -2.68 0.74 14.99
CA GLN A 27 -4.03 0.31 14.68
C GLN A 27 -5.10 1.41 14.85
N PRO A 28 -5.08 2.27 15.90
CA PRO A 28 -6.02 3.39 16.01
C PRO A 28 -5.93 4.38 14.84
N ARG A 29 -4.71 4.68 14.37
CA ARG A 29 -4.49 5.55 13.21
C ARG A 29 -4.90 4.87 11.92
N ALA A 30 -4.61 3.58 11.75
CA ALA A 30 -5.08 2.79 10.61
C ALA A 30 -6.61 2.81 10.53
N SER A 31 -7.31 2.57 11.65
CA SER A 31 -8.77 2.60 11.72
C SER A 31 -9.37 3.94 11.29
N ARG A 32 -8.79 5.07 11.75
CA ARG A 32 -9.22 6.41 11.31
C ARG A 32 -9.02 6.64 9.82
N LEU A 33 -7.88 6.23 9.27
CA LEU A 33 -7.60 6.37 7.83
C LEU A 33 -8.55 5.51 6.99
N ILE A 34 -8.85 4.29 7.43
CA ILE A 34 -9.84 3.43 6.80
C ILE A 34 -11.22 4.08 6.83
N GLN A 35 -11.62 4.61 7.99
CA GLN A 35 -12.92 5.26 8.14
C GLN A 35 -13.09 6.44 7.17
N GLN A 36 -12.08 7.31 7.07
CA GLN A 36 -12.08 8.39 6.09
C GLN A 36 -12.15 7.88 4.65
N ALA A 37 -11.44 6.80 4.33
CA ALA A 37 -11.49 6.21 3.00
C ALA A 37 -12.84 5.55 2.67
N VAL A 38 -13.57 5.05 3.68
CA VAL A 38 -14.95 4.56 3.54
C VAL A 38 -15.88 5.75 3.25
N GLU A 39 -15.76 6.84 4.00
CA GLU A 39 -16.56 8.06 3.80
C GLU A 39 -16.36 8.67 2.40
N LEU A 40 -15.15 8.54 1.85
CA LEU A 40 -14.82 8.94 0.48
C LEU A 40 -15.25 7.92 -0.59
N GLY A 41 -15.82 6.77 -0.21
CA GLY A 41 -16.24 5.72 -1.14
C GLY A 41 -15.09 4.97 -1.82
N LEU A 42 -13.87 5.04 -1.28
CA LEU A 42 -12.66 4.45 -1.87
C LEU A 42 -12.39 3.03 -1.36
N VAL A 43 -12.85 2.71 -0.16
CA VAL A 43 -12.76 1.36 0.42
C VAL A 43 -14.10 0.95 1.01
N GLN A 44 -14.30 -0.34 1.18
CA GLN A 44 -15.45 -0.92 1.84
C GLN A 44 -15.02 -1.96 2.87
N ARG A 45 -15.88 -2.14 3.88
CA ARG A 45 -15.74 -3.17 4.91
C ARG A 45 -16.53 -4.40 4.47
N GLU A 46 -15.87 -5.54 4.41
CA GLU A 46 -16.47 -6.83 4.08
C GLU A 46 -16.38 -7.76 5.28
N ALA A 47 -17.38 -8.63 5.46
CA ALA A 47 -17.27 -9.71 6.44
C ALA A 47 -16.18 -10.68 5.99
N ASP A 48 -15.39 -11.16 6.94
CA ASP A 48 -14.41 -12.22 6.65
C ASP A 48 -15.19 -13.52 6.31
N PRO A 49 -14.88 -14.17 5.17
CA PRO A 49 -15.57 -15.39 4.76
C PRO A 49 -15.35 -16.57 5.73
N ASP A 50 -14.28 -16.55 6.52
CA ASP A 50 -13.93 -17.61 7.48
C ASP A 50 -14.43 -17.30 8.91
N ASP A 51 -14.69 -16.04 9.24
CA ASP A 51 -15.25 -15.61 10.54
C ASP A 51 -16.01 -14.29 10.42
N ALA A 52 -17.34 -14.34 10.39
CA ALA A 52 -18.20 -13.15 10.26
C ALA A 52 -18.01 -12.08 11.36
N ARG A 53 -17.32 -12.40 12.47
CA ARG A 53 -16.96 -11.42 13.51
C ARG A 53 -15.77 -10.55 13.11
N ARG A 54 -15.03 -10.92 12.06
CA ARG A 54 -13.88 -10.18 11.54
C ARG A 54 -14.31 -9.36 10.34
N THR A 55 -13.73 -8.17 10.23
CA THR A 55 -13.92 -7.28 9.08
C THR A 55 -12.65 -7.20 8.27
N ARG A 56 -12.78 -7.33 6.96
CA ARG A 56 -11.74 -7.09 5.98
C ARG A 56 -12.00 -5.78 5.25
N ILE A 57 -10.93 -5.15 4.81
CA ILE A 57 -10.95 -3.88 4.07
C ILE A 57 -10.63 -4.22 2.63
N ALA A 58 -11.53 -3.86 1.72
CA ALA A 58 -11.40 -4.06 0.28
C ALA A 58 -11.50 -2.72 -0.45
N LEU A 59 -10.85 -2.61 -1.61
CA LEU A 59 -11.00 -1.44 -2.47
C LEU A 59 -12.34 -1.50 -3.22
N THR A 60 -13.03 -0.37 -3.28
CA THR A 60 -14.10 -0.18 -4.26
C THR A 60 -13.51 -0.04 -5.66
N ASP A 61 -14.33 -0.06 -6.70
CA ASP A 61 -13.83 0.13 -8.07
C ASP A 61 -13.24 1.52 -8.29
N GLU A 62 -13.76 2.55 -7.61
CA GLU A 62 -13.14 3.88 -7.58
C GLU A 62 -11.81 3.86 -6.84
N GLY A 63 -11.73 3.20 -5.68
CA GLY A 63 -10.46 2.99 -4.97
C GLY A 63 -9.40 2.30 -5.83
N LYS A 64 -9.78 1.28 -6.61
CA LYS A 64 -8.90 0.60 -7.56
C LYS A 64 -8.44 1.53 -8.68
N ARG A 65 -9.33 2.36 -9.24
CA ARG A 65 -8.96 3.36 -10.26
C ARG A 65 -7.93 4.34 -9.72
N LEU A 66 -8.19 4.90 -8.55
CA LEU A 66 -7.33 5.90 -7.93
C LEU A 66 -5.95 5.32 -7.57
N ALA A 67 -5.92 4.11 -7.00
CA ALA A 67 -4.68 3.39 -6.70
C ALA A 67 -3.83 3.13 -7.97
N ARG A 68 -4.47 2.80 -9.11
CA ARG A 68 -3.77 2.66 -10.40
C ARG A 68 -3.18 3.99 -10.88
N GLY A 69 -3.93 5.09 -10.75
CA GLY A 69 -3.45 6.43 -11.08
C GLY A 69 -2.18 6.82 -10.32
N PHE A 70 -2.17 6.61 -9.00
CA PHE A 70 -0.99 6.88 -8.17
C PHE A 70 0.21 5.98 -8.50
N ARG A 71 -0.04 4.71 -8.89
CA ARG A 71 1.04 3.84 -9.37
C ARG A 71 1.65 4.34 -10.68
N GLY A 72 0.83 4.81 -11.62
CA GLY A 72 1.30 5.41 -12.86
C GLY A 72 2.17 6.64 -12.61
N GLN A 73 1.64 7.60 -11.84
CA GLN A 73 2.36 8.85 -11.53
C GLN A 73 3.70 8.61 -10.82
N ARG A 74 3.76 7.67 -9.86
CA ARG A 74 5.02 7.33 -9.19
C ARG A 74 6.00 6.63 -10.09
N ARG A 75 5.52 5.79 -11.01
CA ARG A 75 6.39 5.16 -12.01
C ARG A 75 7.02 6.20 -12.91
N GLU A 76 6.25 7.18 -13.37
CA GLU A 76 6.77 8.31 -14.16
C GLU A 76 7.80 9.12 -13.36
N GLN A 77 7.51 9.46 -12.11
CA GLN A 77 8.46 10.17 -11.24
C GLN A 77 9.76 9.39 -11.04
N LEU A 78 9.66 8.07 -10.83
CA LEU A 78 10.84 7.22 -10.67
C LEU A 78 11.64 7.11 -11.98
N GLN A 79 10.97 6.99 -13.12
CA GLN A 79 11.63 7.00 -14.43
C GLN A 79 12.38 8.31 -14.67
N THR A 80 11.77 9.44 -14.35
CA THR A 80 12.42 10.75 -14.44
C THR A 80 13.62 10.85 -13.50
N ALA A 81 13.50 10.38 -12.25
CA ALA A 81 14.59 10.41 -11.28
C ALA A 81 15.78 9.51 -11.67
N LEU A 82 15.51 8.42 -12.40
CA LEU A 82 16.51 7.47 -12.87
C LEU A 82 16.99 7.76 -14.30
N ALA A 83 16.52 8.84 -14.95
CA ALA A 83 16.78 9.09 -16.36
C ALA A 83 18.27 9.21 -16.69
N ASP A 84 19.06 9.76 -15.77
CA ASP A 84 20.51 9.98 -15.94
C ASP A 84 21.36 8.83 -15.37
N PHE A 85 20.74 7.79 -14.80
CA PHE A 85 21.47 6.66 -14.24
C PHE A 85 21.89 5.69 -15.35
N THR A 86 23.13 5.24 -15.30
CA THR A 86 23.59 4.12 -16.11
C THR A 86 22.97 2.80 -15.65
N PRO A 87 22.98 1.75 -16.48
CA PRO A 87 22.51 0.41 -16.08
C PRO A 87 23.22 -0.13 -14.82
N ASP A 88 24.52 0.12 -14.68
CA ASP A 88 25.31 -0.35 -13.54
C ASP A 88 24.94 0.41 -12.25
N GLU A 89 24.71 1.73 -12.33
CA GLU A 89 24.23 2.52 -11.20
C GLU A 89 22.83 2.10 -10.76
N CYS A 90 21.94 1.78 -11.71
CA CYS A 90 20.62 1.23 -11.41
C CYS A 90 20.73 -0.12 -10.69
N ALA A 91 21.61 -1.01 -11.14
CA ALA A 91 21.84 -2.29 -10.52
C ALA A 91 22.40 -2.15 -9.09
N GLU A 92 23.34 -1.23 -8.89
CA GLU A 92 23.93 -0.97 -7.58
C GLU A 92 22.91 -0.34 -6.62
N LEU A 93 22.10 0.62 -7.10
CA LEU A 93 21.03 1.20 -6.30
C LEU A 93 20.00 0.13 -5.87
N ALA A 94 19.59 -0.74 -6.79
CA ALA A 94 18.67 -1.84 -6.48
C ALA A 94 19.26 -2.80 -5.43
N ARG A 95 20.56 -3.11 -5.54
CA ARG A 95 21.28 -3.95 -4.57
C ARG A 95 21.30 -3.32 -3.17
N LEU A 96 21.59 -2.02 -3.09
CA LEU A 96 21.64 -1.28 -1.83
C LEU A 96 20.26 -1.13 -1.19
N LEU A 97 19.22 -0.82 -1.97
CA LEU A 97 17.83 -0.74 -1.48
C LEU A 97 17.34 -2.09 -0.97
N THR A 98 17.67 -3.20 -1.64
CA THR A 98 17.33 -4.55 -1.19
C THR A 98 18.00 -4.87 0.15
N LYS A 99 19.29 -4.54 0.30
CA LYS A 99 20.01 -4.71 1.55
C LYS A 99 19.40 -3.89 2.69
N LEU A 100 19.03 -2.63 2.42
CA LEU A 100 18.37 -1.76 3.38
C LEU A 100 17.01 -2.33 3.81
N ALA A 101 16.18 -2.76 2.86
CA ALA A 101 14.87 -3.33 3.13
C ALA A 101 14.97 -4.59 4.00
N GLY A 102 15.94 -5.47 3.73
CA GLY A 102 16.17 -6.67 4.54
C GLY A 102 16.69 -6.40 5.95
N ALA A 103 17.34 -5.25 6.17
CA ALA A 103 17.87 -4.84 7.48
C ALA A 103 16.91 -3.91 8.25
N TRP A 104 15.75 -3.56 7.66
CA TRP A 104 14.83 -2.60 8.27
C TRP A 104 14.19 -3.20 9.53
N PRO A 105 14.21 -2.50 10.69
CA PRO A 105 13.60 -3.00 11.92
C PRO A 105 12.09 -3.18 11.73
N GLN A 106 11.56 -4.35 12.06
CA GLN A 106 10.11 -4.54 12.23
C GLN A 106 9.75 -4.07 13.64
N ALA A 107 8.87 -3.08 13.73
CA ALA A 107 8.33 -2.59 15.00
C ALA A 107 7.21 -3.50 15.49
#